data_AF-E2AZX6-F1
#
_entry.id   AF-E2AZX6-F1
#
_cell.length_a   1.000
_cell.length_b   1.000
_cell.length_c   1.000
_cell.angle_alpha   90.00
_cell.angle_beta   90.00
_cell.angle_gamma   90.00
#
_symmetry.space_group_name_H-M   'P 1'
#
loop_
_entity.id
_entity.type
_entity.pdbx_description
1 polymer ?
#
loop_
_entity_poly.entity_id
_entity_poly.type
_entity_poly.pdbx_seq_one_letter_code
_entity_poly.pdbx_strand_id
1 'polypeptide(L)'
;CIRLCCLFGKRLVNGKCITEQGNFIFLHSIYEYINNSLQNESKSADELFLLIVHNPCQKTGYYSNKFLNKNVFFLNGSLYLDYYNTIIESTSYCLANVAQNRFTVNVCLDIIKTRTIIFICCLLGIMLLSLIMFIVYSIIPELRNIYDFILCRYSSLTF
;
A
#
# COMPACT_ATOMS: atom_id res chain seq x y z
N CYS A 1 -2.19 -17.17 0.20
CA CYS A 1 -0.74 -17.48 0.25
C CYS A 1 0.04 -16.18 0.34
N ILE A 2 1.10 -16.12 1.14
CA ILE A 2 1.98 -14.95 1.24
C ILE A 2 3.25 -15.23 0.44
N ARG A 3 3.77 -14.22 -0.27
CA ARG A 3 4.95 -14.36 -1.12
C ARG A 3 6.23 -13.92 -0.40
N LEU A 4 7.29 -14.72 -0.55
CA LEU A 4 8.65 -14.37 -0.13
C LEU A 4 9.46 -13.91 -1.35
N CYS A 5 10.19 -12.79 -1.20
CA CYS A 5 11.03 -12.27 -2.28
C CYS A 5 12.25 -13.17 -2.54
N CYS A 6 12.75 -13.84 -1.50
CA CYS A 6 13.93 -14.68 -1.52
C CYS A 6 13.65 -16.01 -0.80
N LEU A 7 14.42 -17.04 -1.16
CA LEU A 7 14.46 -18.29 -0.42
C LEU A 7 14.88 -18.05 1.05
N PHE A 8 14.47 -18.96 1.93
CA PHE A 8 14.95 -19.02 3.30
C PHE A 8 16.48 -19.01 3.32
N GLY A 9 17.06 -18.30 4.30
CA GLY A 9 18.51 -18.14 4.39
C GLY A 9 19.11 -17.06 3.46
N LYS A 10 18.28 -16.42 2.63
CA LYS A 10 18.72 -15.34 1.75
C LYS A 10 18.08 -14.01 2.14
N ARG A 11 18.88 -12.96 2.06
CA ARG A 11 18.50 -11.58 2.30
C ARG A 11 18.32 -10.84 0.98
N LEU A 12 17.33 -9.94 0.92
CA LEU A 12 17.17 -9.06 -0.24
C LEU A 12 18.05 -7.82 -0.05
N VAL A 13 19.02 -7.63 -0.94
CA VAL A 13 19.87 -6.42 -1.01
C VAL A 13 19.83 -5.91 -2.45
N ASN A 14 19.38 -4.65 -2.63
CA ASN A 14 19.23 -4.02 -3.94
C ASN A 14 18.50 -4.90 -4.97
N GLY A 15 17.44 -5.59 -4.53
CA GLY A 15 16.63 -6.47 -5.37
C GLY A 15 17.26 -7.82 -5.72
N LYS A 16 18.45 -8.12 -5.19
CA LYS A 16 19.11 -9.43 -5.36
C LYS A 16 19.07 -10.20 -4.05
N CYS A 17 18.87 -11.51 -4.16
CA CYS A 17 18.92 -12.41 -3.01
C CYS A 17 20.36 -12.84 -2.75
N ILE A 18 20.94 -12.38 -1.65
CA ILE A 18 22.28 -12.76 -1.19
C ILE A 18 22.18 -13.77 -0.05
N THR A 19 23.10 -14.73 0.01
CA THR A 19 23.22 -15.66 1.15
C THR A 19 23.88 -14.95 2.33
N GLU A 20 23.29 -15.04 3.51
CA GLU A 20 23.85 -14.52 4.76
C GLU A 20 23.89 -15.68 5.77
N GLN A 21 25.05 -15.93 6.39
CA GLN A 21 25.21 -16.95 7.43
C GLN A 21 24.72 -16.37 8.76
N GLY A 22 23.52 -16.74 9.17
CA GLY A 22 22.93 -16.35 10.45
C GLY A 22 21.70 -17.20 10.79
N ASN A 23 21.42 -17.38 12.08
CA ASN A 23 20.21 -18.07 12.55
C ASN A 23 19.01 -17.13 12.41
N PHE A 24 18.02 -17.51 11.61
CA PHE A 24 16.85 -16.68 11.32
C PHE A 24 15.71 -16.97 12.31
N ILE A 25 15.23 -15.93 12.98
CA ILE A 25 14.06 -15.97 13.88
C ILE A 25 12.84 -15.68 13.00
N PHE A 26 12.26 -16.71 12.39
CA PHE A 26 11.36 -16.52 11.24
C PHE A 26 9.92 -16.10 11.61
N LEU A 27 9.42 -16.34 12.83
CA LEU A 27 7.96 -16.42 13.02
C LEU A 27 7.36 -15.48 14.07
N HIS A 28 8.12 -15.03 15.06
CA HIS A 28 7.54 -14.27 16.17
C HIS A 28 7.05 -12.86 15.77
N SER A 29 7.60 -12.27 14.70
CA SER A 29 7.26 -10.90 14.30
C SER A 29 5.98 -10.79 13.47
N ILE A 30 5.65 -11.77 12.62
CA ILE A 30 4.44 -11.69 11.77
C ILE A 30 3.16 -11.76 12.61
N TYR A 31 3.17 -12.48 13.72
CA TYR A 31 2.02 -12.58 14.64
C TYR A 31 1.52 -11.24 15.18
N GLU A 32 2.40 -10.23 15.29
CA GLU A 32 2.03 -8.88 15.75
C GLU A 32 1.17 -8.13 14.71
N TYR A 33 1.19 -8.56 13.44
CA TYR A 33 0.57 -7.86 12.30
C TYR A 33 -0.66 -8.57 11.72
N ILE A 34 -1.08 -9.68 12.31
CA ILE A 34 -2.28 -10.41 11.92
C ILE A 34 -3.46 -9.85 12.70
N ASN A 35 -4.58 -9.61 12.02
CA ASN A 35 -5.79 -9.07 12.64
C ASN A 35 -6.24 -9.96 13.82
N ASN A 36 -6.43 -9.35 15.01
CA ASN A 36 -6.62 -9.98 16.32
C ASN A 36 -7.84 -10.92 16.45
N SER A 37 -8.67 -11.06 15.41
CA SER A 37 -9.85 -11.94 15.40
C SER A 37 -9.54 -13.42 15.62
N LEU A 38 -8.27 -13.84 15.55
CA LEU A 38 -7.85 -15.25 15.59
C LEU A 38 -6.74 -15.56 16.61
N GLN A 39 -6.39 -14.63 17.51
CA GLN A 39 -5.46 -14.95 18.61
C GLN A 39 -5.96 -16.09 19.53
N ASN A 40 -7.24 -16.49 19.41
CA ASN A 40 -7.82 -17.61 20.13
C ASN A 40 -7.51 -19.00 19.54
N GLU A 41 -7.00 -19.11 18.31
CA GLU A 41 -6.61 -20.40 17.73
C GLU A 41 -5.09 -20.53 17.68
N SER A 42 -4.57 -21.48 18.45
CA SER A 42 -3.15 -21.85 18.58
C SER A 42 -2.57 -22.51 17.31
N LYS A 43 -2.78 -21.91 16.12
CA LYS A 43 -2.26 -22.40 14.85
C LYS A 43 -0.99 -21.64 14.49
N SER A 44 0.01 -22.38 14.02
CA SER A 44 1.28 -21.81 13.58
C SER A 44 1.07 -20.92 12.33
N ALA A 45 1.84 -19.83 12.14
CA ALA A 45 1.71 -18.98 10.95
C ALA A 45 2.00 -19.75 9.64
N ASP A 46 2.78 -20.83 9.74
CA ASP A 46 3.06 -21.79 8.67
C ASP A 46 1.83 -22.63 8.29
N GLU A 47 0.92 -22.88 9.24
CA GLU A 47 -0.39 -23.49 9.01
C GLU A 47 -1.42 -22.46 8.49
N LEU A 48 -1.30 -21.19 8.88
CA LEU A 48 -2.24 -20.14 8.50
C LEU A 48 -1.99 -19.60 7.07
N PHE A 49 -0.73 -19.56 6.64
CA PHE A 49 -0.36 -19.04 5.33
C PHE A 49 0.63 -19.95 4.61
N LEU A 50 0.21 -20.50 3.46
CA LEU A 50 1.14 -21.08 2.50
C LEU A 50 2.12 -19.99 2.04
N LEU A 51 3.40 -20.18 2.34
CA LEU A 51 4.51 -19.33 1.92
C LEU A 51 5.04 -19.80 0.57
N ILE A 52 5.05 -18.91 -0.42
CA ILE A 52 5.52 -19.22 -1.77
C ILE A 52 6.70 -18.31 -2.09
N VAL A 53 7.82 -18.88 -2.51
CA VAL A 53 8.99 -18.11 -2.94
C VAL A 53 8.77 -17.68 -4.38
N HIS A 54 8.34 -16.45 -4.56
CA HIS A 54 8.13 -15.84 -5.86
C HIS A 54 8.19 -14.32 -5.73
N ASN A 55 9.01 -13.69 -6.56
CA ASN A 55 9.31 -12.27 -6.47
C ASN A 55 8.55 -11.49 -7.55
N PRO A 56 7.38 -10.90 -7.23
CA PRO A 56 6.56 -10.22 -8.22
C PRO A 56 7.19 -8.92 -8.74
N CYS A 57 8.12 -8.32 -8.00
CA CYS A 57 8.66 -7.00 -8.33
C CYS A 57 10.04 -7.06 -9.01
N GLN A 58 10.44 -8.23 -9.52
CA GLN A 58 11.77 -8.43 -10.13
C GLN A 58 12.09 -7.47 -11.27
N LYS A 59 11.07 -7.05 -12.05
CA LYS A 59 11.23 -6.13 -13.19
C LYS A 59 11.05 -4.65 -12.81
N THR A 60 10.33 -4.38 -11.74
CA THR A 60 9.75 -3.06 -11.43
C THR A 60 10.48 -2.37 -10.28
N GLY A 61 11.22 -3.14 -9.49
CA GLY A 61 11.87 -2.66 -8.29
C GLY A 61 10.92 -2.58 -7.10
N TYR A 62 11.46 -2.19 -5.96
CA TYR A 62 10.77 -2.27 -4.67
C TYR A 62 10.56 -0.90 -4.09
N TYR A 63 9.34 -0.67 -3.60
CA TYR A 63 9.11 0.30 -2.53
C TYR A 63 9.21 -0.45 -1.20
N SER A 64 10.29 -0.22 -0.46
CA SER A 64 10.45 -0.80 0.88
C SER A 64 9.69 0.06 1.86
N ASN A 65 8.55 -0.45 2.34
CA ASN A 65 7.84 0.21 3.41
C ASN A 65 8.54 -0.13 4.73
N LYS A 66 9.32 0.82 5.26
CA LYS A 66 9.96 0.68 6.58
C LYS A 66 8.95 0.69 7.74
N PHE A 67 7.71 1.08 7.48
CA PHE A 67 6.67 1.23 8.49
C PHE A 67 5.78 -0.01 8.53
N LEU A 68 6.34 -1.14 8.96
CA LEU A 68 5.55 -2.35 9.21
C LEU A 68 4.50 -2.15 10.30
N ASN A 69 4.78 -1.24 11.24
CA ASN A 69 4.09 -1.06 12.52
C ASN A 69 2.56 -0.86 12.46
N LYS A 70 1.95 -0.69 11.27
CA LYS A 70 0.49 -0.57 11.09
C LYS A 70 -0.09 -1.36 9.91
N ASN A 71 0.71 -2.17 9.22
CA ASN A 71 0.19 -2.94 8.09
C ASN A 71 -0.52 -4.19 8.63
N VAL A 72 -1.68 -4.53 8.07
CA VAL A 72 -2.49 -5.68 8.51
C VAL A 72 -2.53 -6.74 7.43
N PHE A 73 -2.19 -7.98 7.77
CA PHE A 73 -2.33 -9.12 6.87
C PHE A 73 -3.70 -9.78 7.01
N PHE A 74 -4.33 -10.06 5.88
CA PHE A 74 -5.59 -10.80 5.80
C PHE A 74 -5.36 -12.27 5.45
N LEU A 75 -6.29 -13.15 5.80
CA LEU A 75 -6.22 -14.60 5.55
C LEU A 75 -6.11 -14.98 4.06
N ASN A 76 -6.68 -14.17 3.17
CA ASN A 76 -6.52 -14.34 1.73
C ASN A 76 -5.08 -14.02 1.24
N GLY A 77 -4.20 -13.57 2.13
CA GLY A 77 -2.84 -13.13 1.84
C GLY A 77 -2.77 -11.71 1.27
N SER A 78 -3.86 -10.95 1.31
CA SER A 78 -3.81 -9.52 0.98
C SER A 78 -3.25 -8.71 2.15
N LEU A 79 -2.70 -7.55 1.84
CA LEU A 79 -2.05 -6.66 2.78
C LEU A 79 -2.74 -5.31 2.77
N TYR A 80 -3.20 -4.86 3.93
CA TYR A 80 -3.60 -3.47 4.13
C TYR A 80 -2.37 -2.61 4.41
N LEU A 81 -2.14 -1.61 3.56
CA LEU A 81 -1.19 -0.54 3.79
C LEU A 81 -1.90 0.67 4.38
N ASP A 82 -1.62 0.97 5.64
CA ASP A 82 -2.22 2.10 6.36
C ASP A 82 -1.88 3.45 5.69
N TYR A 83 -0.61 3.67 5.33
CA TYR A 83 -0.16 4.93 4.73
C TYR A 83 -0.90 5.31 3.45
N TYR A 84 -1.31 4.31 2.67
CA TYR A 84 -2.03 4.50 1.41
C TYR A 84 -3.53 4.21 1.55
N ASN A 85 -4.00 3.83 2.74
CA ASN A 85 -5.36 3.35 3.02
C ASN A 85 -5.85 2.40 1.92
N THR A 86 -5.09 1.31 1.67
CA THR A 86 -5.38 0.40 0.56
C THR A 86 -5.05 -1.03 0.86
N ILE A 87 -5.82 -1.92 0.25
CA ILE A 87 -5.54 -3.34 0.22
C ILE A 87 -4.74 -3.64 -1.05
N ILE A 88 -3.70 -4.44 -0.90
CA ILE A 88 -2.84 -4.91 -1.99
C ILE A 88 -2.91 -6.42 -2.03
N GLU A 89 -3.05 -6.99 -3.22
CA GLU A 89 -3.07 -8.43 -3.41
C GLU A 89 -1.73 -9.09 -3.06
N SER A 90 -1.79 -10.36 -2.67
CA SER A 90 -0.60 -11.21 -2.44
C SER A 90 0.34 -11.29 -3.64
N THR A 91 -0.15 -10.98 -4.84
CA THR A 91 0.60 -11.00 -6.10
C THR A 91 1.49 -9.79 -6.30
N SER A 92 1.32 -8.76 -5.48
CA SER A 92 1.76 -7.39 -5.72
C SER A 92 2.77 -6.90 -4.68
N TYR A 93 3.10 -7.76 -3.72
CA TYR A 93 4.14 -7.55 -2.73
C TYR A 93 4.87 -8.85 -2.44
N CYS A 94 6.03 -8.75 -1.80
CA CYS A 94 6.69 -9.90 -1.20
C CYS A 94 7.37 -9.51 0.11
N LEU A 95 7.49 -10.48 1.00
CA LEU A 95 8.22 -10.34 2.26
C LEU A 95 9.71 -10.62 2.00
N ALA A 96 10.57 -9.74 2.48
CA ALA A 96 12.00 -9.99 2.49
C ALA A 96 12.56 -9.76 3.88
N ASN A 97 13.55 -10.57 4.24
CA ASN A 97 14.39 -10.25 5.38
C ASN A 97 15.31 -9.09 5.02
N VAL A 98 15.45 -8.15 5.95
CA VAL A 98 16.40 -7.03 5.90
C VAL A 98 17.30 -7.12 7.15
N ALA A 99 18.43 -6.40 7.18
CA ALA A 99 19.37 -6.41 8.30
C ALA A 99 18.65 -6.41 9.67
N GLN A 100 19.19 -7.17 10.63
CA GLN A 100 18.70 -7.30 12.01
C GLN A 100 17.50 -8.26 12.22
N ASN A 101 17.36 -9.31 11.41
CA ASN A 101 16.29 -10.32 11.55
C ASN A 101 14.87 -9.73 11.54
N ARG A 102 14.67 -8.62 10.83
CA ARG A 102 13.35 -8.00 10.65
C ARG A 102 12.86 -8.19 9.22
N PHE A 103 11.60 -8.56 9.08
CA PHE A 103 10.95 -8.61 7.78
C PHE A 103 10.49 -7.20 7.37
N THR A 104 10.69 -6.88 6.10
CA THR A 104 10.03 -5.74 5.48
C THR A 104 9.06 -6.23 4.40
N VAL A 105 7.91 -5.57 4.33
CA VAL A 105 7.03 -5.68 3.17
C VAL A 105 7.64 -4.85 2.05
N ASN A 106 7.92 -5.51 0.93
CA ASN A 106 8.34 -4.84 -0.29
C ASN A 106 7.22 -4.90 -1.31
N VAL A 107 6.71 -3.72 -1.70
CA VAL A 107 5.62 -3.58 -2.65
C VAL A 107 6.19 -3.19 -4.01
N CYS A 108 5.58 -3.65 -5.09
CA CYS A 108 6.07 -3.35 -6.43
C CYS A 108 5.90 -1.87 -6.77
N LEU A 109 6.97 -1.26 -7.31
CA LEU A 109 7.04 0.19 -7.57
C LEU A 109 5.93 0.67 -8.52
N ASP A 110 5.59 -0.13 -9.53
CA ASP A 110 4.60 0.21 -10.55
C ASP A 110 3.23 0.46 -9.96
N ILE A 111 2.85 -0.29 -8.93
CA ILE A 111 1.55 -0.15 -8.26
C ILE A 111 1.48 1.19 -7.55
N ILE A 112 2.55 1.54 -6.84
CA ILE A 112 2.65 2.83 -6.15
C ILE A 112 2.69 3.98 -7.16
N LYS A 113 3.50 3.87 -8.22
CA LYS A 113 3.60 4.89 -9.28
C LYS A 113 2.27 5.15 -9.96
N THR A 114 1.62 4.10 -10.46
CA THR A 114 0.33 4.21 -11.14
C THR A 114 -0.70 4.88 -10.23
N ARG A 115 -0.69 4.55 -8.94
CA ARG A 115 -1.61 5.14 -7.97
C ARG A 115 -1.32 6.62 -7.71
N THR A 116 -0.05 7.00 -7.57
CA THR A 116 0.35 8.40 -7.45
C THR A 116 -0.07 9.21 -8.68
N ILE A 117 0.10 8.65 -9.89
CA ILE A 117 -0.32 9.29 -11.14
C ILE A 117 -1.83 9.49 -11.16
N ILE A 118 -2.61 8.44 -10.87
CA ILE A 118 -4.08 8.54 -10.80
C ILE A 118 -4.51 9.61 -9.81
N PHE A 119 -3.90 9.65 -8.62
CA PHE A 119 -4.21 10.64 -7.59
C PHE A 119 -3.97 12.08 -8.10
N ILE A 120 -2.83 12.34 -8.73
CA ILE A 120 -2.50 13.65 -9.30
C ILE A 120 -3.48 14.01 -10.44
N CYS A 121 -3.80 13.07 -11.33
CA CYS A 121 -4.75 13.29 -12.41
C CYS A 121 -6.17 13.59 -11.88
N CYS A 122 -6.64 12.89 -10.85
CA CYS A 122 -7.91 13.17 -10.21
C CYS A 122 -7.92 14.55 -9.55
N LEU A 123 -6.84 14.92 -8.85
CA LEU A 123 -6.71 16.24 -8.24
C LEU A 123 -6.79 17.36 -9.30
N LEU A 124 -6.02 17.23 -10.38
CA LEU A 124 -6.04 18.18 -11.50
C LEU A 124 -7.42 18.24 -12.16
N GLY A 125 -8.08 17.09 -12.34
CA GLY A 125 -9.43 17.02 -12.89
C GLY A 125 -10.46 17.75 -12.03
N ILE A 126 -10.40 17.58 -10.70
CA ILE A 126 -11.29 18.28 -9.75
C ILE A 126 -11.03 19.79 -9.80
N MET A 127 -9.77 20.21 -9.83
CA MET A 127 -9.41 21.63 -9.90
C MET A 127 -9.83 22.27 -11.23
N LEU A 128 -9.74 21.53 -12.33
CA LEU A 128 -10.20 22.02 -13.64
C LEU A 128 -11.73 22.11 -13.68
N LEU A 129 -12.43 21.10 -13.16
CA LEU A 129 -13.89 21.08 -13.08
C LEU A 129 -14.40 22.23 -12.20
N SER A 130 -13.79 22.44 -11.03
CA SER A 130 -14.18 23.52 -10.13
C SER A 130 -13.96 24.90 -10.77
N LEU A 131 -12.86 25.09 -11.51
CA LEU A 131 -12.59 26.32 -12.27
C LEU A 131 -13.64 26.55 -13.37
N ILE A 132 -14.00 25.51 -14.13
CA ILE A 132 -15.04 25.61 -15.16
C ILE A 132 -16.38 25.97 -14.52
N MET A 133 -16.78 25.29 -13.45
CA MET A 133 -18.02 25.61 -12.73
C MET A 133 -18.00 27.05 -12.23
N PHE A 134 -16.89 27.51 -11.64
CA PHE A 134 -16.73 28.89 -11.18
C PHE A 134 -16.91 29.91 -12.31
N ILE A 135 -16.32 29.66 -13.49
CA ILE A 135 -16.47 30.54 -14.66
C ILE A 135 -17.93 30.55 -15.15
N VAL A 136 -18.55 29.38 -15.30
CA VAL A 136 -19.95 29.25 -15.76
C VAL A 136 -20.90 30.01 -14.84
N TYR A 137 -20.77 29.82 -13.51
CA TYR A 137 -21.59 30.52 -12.52
C TYR A 137 -21.31 32.02 -12.43
N SER A 138 -20.11 32.48 -12.82
CA SER A 138 -19.77 33.91 -12.84
C SER A 138 -20.35 34.65 -14.06
N ILE A 139 -20.49 33.95 -15.20
CA ILE A 139 -20.92 34.56 -16.47
C ILE A 139 -22.44 34.53 -16.63
N ILE A 140 -23.14 33.50 -16.13
CA ILE A 140 -24.60 33.35 -16.31
C ILE A 140 -25.33 34.01 -15.14
N PRO A 141 -25.86 35.24 -15.29
CA PRO A 141 -26.53 35.95 -14.21
C PRO A 141 -27.85 35.30 -13.79
N GLU A 142 -28.50 34.52 -14.66
CA GLU A 142 -29.76 33.82 -14.34
C GLU A 142 -29.60 32.66 -13.35
N LEU A 143 -28.38 32.12 -13.19
CA LEU A 143 -28.07 31.05 -12.23
C LEU A 143 -27.64 31.62 -10.86
N ARG A 144 -27.62 32.93 -10.66
CA ARG A 144 -27.10 33.57 -9.45
C ARG A 144 -28.10 33.51 -8.27
N ASN A 145 -28.41 32.31 -7.81
CA ASN A 145 -29.30 32.07 -6.67
C ASN A 145 -28.50 31.95 -5.36
N ILE A 146 -29.12 32.16 -4.19
CA ILE A 146 -28.43 32.18 -2.88
C ILE A 146 -27.64 30.88 -2.60
N TYR A 147 -28.13 29.74 -3.09
CA TYR A 147 -27.47 28.43 -2.96
C TYR A 147 -26.16 28.32 -3.74
N ASP A 148 -26.02 29.06 -4.85
CA ASP A 148 -24.81 29.03 -5.69
C ASP A 148 -23.70 29.92 -5.15
N PHE A 149 -24.02 30.94 -4.37
CA PHE A 149 -23.01 31.73 -3.65
C PHE A 149 -22.30 30.89 -2.57
N ILE A 150 -23.02 29.94 -1.97
CA ILE A 150 -22.46 28.98 -1.02
C ILE A 150 -21.56 27.98 -1.74
N LEU A 151 -22.00 27.45 -2.89
CA LEU A 151 -21.20 26.51 -3.70
C LEU A 151 -19.91 27.14 -4.24
N CYS A 152 -19.98 28.39 -4.73
CA CYS A 152 -18.81 29.16 -5.14
C CYS A 152 -17.86 29.46 -3.97
N ARG A 153 -18.37 29.64 -2.75
CA ARG A 153 -17.53 29.82 -1.55
C ARG A 153 -16.82 28.53 -1.16
N TYR A 154 -17.48 27.37 -1.31
CA TYR A 154 -16.86 26.08 -1.10
C TYR A 154 -15.78 25.78 -2.15
N SER A 155 -16.01 26.08 -3.43
CA SER A 155 -15.03 25.83 -4.49
C SER A 155 -13.80 26.75 -4.41
N SER A 156 -13.95 27.96 -3.89
CA SER A 156 -12.83 28.89 -3.65
C SER A 156 -12.06 28.63 -2.36
N LEU A 157 -12.65 27.92 -1.38
CA LEU A 157 -11.96 27.45 -0.17
C LEU A 157 -11.13 26.19 -0.39
N THR A 158 -11.35 25.46 -1.49
CA THR A 158 -10.55 24.30 -1.89
C THR A 158 -9.28 24.65 -2.67
N PHE A 159 -9.07 25.94 -2.98
CA PHE A 159 -7.91 26.49 -3.69
C PHE A 159 -6.89 27.11 -2.73
#